data_AF-A0A0D0C5L3-F1
#
_entry.id   AF-A0A0D0C5L3-F1
#
_cell.length_a   1.000
_cell.length_b   1.000
_cell.length_c   1.000
_cell.angle_alpha   90.00
_cell.angle_beta   90.00
_cell.angle_gamma   90.00
#
_symmetry.space_group_name_H-M   'P 1'
#
loop_
_entity.id
_entity.type
_entity.pdbx_description
1 polymer ?
#
loop_
_entity_poly.entity_id
_entity_poly.type
_entity_poly.pdbx_seq_one_letter_code
_entity_poly.pdbx_strand_id
1 'polypeptide(L)'
;TIFMETGVQPNGISLPHLHSLKHYIAQIQDFGAPNGLCSSITESKHICAVKNPWRHSNHFEASGQMLLTNQRLDKLIYFQVTHAGMLIKEKKIF
;
A
#
# COMPACT_ATOMS: atom_id res chain seq x y z
N THR A 1 -27.83 15.96 2.52
CA THR A 1 -26.76 15.32 3.35
C THR A 1 -26.53 16.26 4.51
N ILE A 2 -26.83 15.79 5.72
CA ILE A 2 -26.95 16.62 6.93
C ILE A 2 -25.76 17.59 7.11
N PHE A 3 -24.53 17.17 6.79
CA PHE A 3 -23.32 18.02 6.91
C PHE A 3 -23.18 19.16 5.90
N MET A 4 -23.76 19.02 4.69
CA MET A 4 -23.82 20.13 3.72
C MET A 4 -24.98 21.08 4.02
N GLU A 5 -26.13 20.53 4.43
CA GLU A 5 -27.31 21.32 4.79
C GLU A 5 -27.13 22.11 6.10
N THR A 6 -26.34 21.59 7.03
CA THR A 6 -26.00 22.28 8.29
C THR A 6 -24.82 23.25 8.17
N GLY A 7 -24.20 23.37 6.99
CA GLY A 7 -23.09 24.30 6.74
C GLY A 7 -21.81 24.00 7.54
N VAL A 8 -21.70 22.82 8.16
CA VAL A 8 -20.58 22.44 9.03
C VAL A 8 -19.27 22.31 8.23
N GLN A 9 -19.35 21.94 6.95
CA GLN A 9 -18.17 21.83 6.09
C GLN A 9 -18.45 22.38 4.68
N PRO A 10 -18.41 23.71 4.49
CA PRO A 10 -18.79 24.37 3.23
C PRO A 10 -17.80 24.08 2.09
N ASN A 11 -16.56 23.73 2.43
CA ASN A 11 -15.48 23.46 1.46
C ASN A 11 -15.40 21.97 1.05
N GLY A 12 -16.39 21.15 1.42
CA GLY A 12 -16.48 19.74 1.06
C GLY A 12 -15.82 18.78 2.05
N ILE A 13 -16.22 17.51 2.01
CA ILE A 13 -15.83 16.47 2.98
C ILE A 13 -14.65 15.65 2.44
N SER A 14 -13.50 15.71 3.12
CA SER A 14 -12.32 14.90 2.80
C SER A 14 -12.35 13.56 3.55
N LEU A 15 -13.22 12.64 3.11
CA LEU A 15 -13.19 11.27 3.62
C LEU A 15 -11.95 10.54 3.09
N PRO A 16 -11.05 10.03 3.97
CA PRO A 16 -9.81 9.36 3.55
C PRO A 16 -10.04 8.21 2.56
N HIS A 17 -11.16 7.49 2.68
CA HIS A 17 -11.51 6.37 1.79
C HIS A 17 -12.18 6.78 0.46
N LEU A 18 -12.63 8.03 0.30
CA LEU A 18 -13.24 8.52 -0.96
C LEU A 18 -12.29 9.42 -1.75
N HIS A 19 -11.14 9.80 -1.19
CA HIS A 19 -10.17 10.68 -1.84
C HIS A 19 -9.62 10.09 -3.16
N SER A 20 -9.47 8.76 -3.24
CA SER A 20 -9.05 8.08 -4.47
C SER A 20 -10.02 8.27 -5.64
N LEU A 21 -11.33 8.40 -5.37
CA LEU A 21 -12.34 8.62 -6.41
C LEU A 21 -12.14 9.95 -7.14
N LYS A 22 -11.57 10.97 -6.47
CA LYS A 22 -11.24 12.25 -7.10
C LYS A 22 -10.19 12.09 -8.21
N HIS A 23 -9.34 11.07 -8.11
CA HIS A 23 -8.27 10.79 -9.08
C HIS A 23 -8.65 9.68 -10.07
N TYR A 24 -9.86 9.12 -9.97
CA TYR A 24 -10.27 7.93 -10.71
C TYR A 24 -10.25 8.13 -12.23
N ILE A 25 -10.82 9.23 -12.73
CA ILE A 25 -10.87 9.55 -14.17
C ILE A 25 -9.45 9.77 -14.71
N ALA A 26 -8.64 10.57 -14.02
CA ALA A 26 -7.25 10.83 -14.41
C ALA A 26 -6.44 9.52 -14.48
N GLN A 27 -6.65 8.61 -13.51
CA GLN A 27 -5.92 7.34 -13.48
C GLN A 27 -6.34 6.36 -14.58
N ILE A 28 -7.60 6.41 -15.00
CA ILE A 28 -8.06 5.68 -16.20
C ILE A 28 -7.38 6.23 -17.45
N GLN A 29 -7.25 7.55 -17.57
CA GLN A 29 -6.66 8.20 -18.73
C GLN A 29 -5.14 8.00 -18.80
N ASP A 30 -4.44 8.18 -17.68
CA ASP A 30 -2.98 8.13 -17.62
C ASP A 30 -2.43 6.70 -17.58
N PHE A 31 -3.15 5.77 -16.92
CA PHE A 31 -2.65 4.42 -16.63
C PHE A 31 -3.54 3.29 -17.14
N GLY A 32 -4.67 3.59 -17.81
CA GLY A 32 -5.55 2.58 -18.40
C GLY A 32 -6.22 1.66 -17.38
N ALA A 33 -6.28 2.07 -16.11
CA ALA A 33 -6.68 1.21 -15.02
C ALA A 33 -8.05 1.61 -14.44
N PRO A 34 -9.14 0.98 -14.88
CA PRO A 34 -10.48 1.25 -14.35
C PRO A 34 -10.57 0.91 -12.86
N ASN A 35 -9.86 -0.11 -12.38
CA ASN A 35 -10.05 -0.61 -11.02
C ASN A 35 -8.71 -0.71 -10.29
N GLY A 36 -8.28 0.39 -9.68
CA GLY A 36 -7.38 0.30 -8.53
C GLY A 36 -5.89 0.45 -8.80
N LEU A 37 -5.39 0.58 -10.03
CA LEU A 37 -3.99 1.01 -10.25
C LEU A 37 -3.90 2.53 -10.11
N CYS A 38 -4.11 2.98 -8.89
CA CYS A 38 -3.97 4.35 -8.45
C CYS A 38 -2.51 4.58 -8.03
N SER A 39 -2.06 5.84 -8.04
CA SER A 39 -0.80 6.26 -7.41
C SER A 39 -0.70 5.80 -5.95
N SER A 40 -1.83 5.54 -5.27
CA SER A 40 -1.87 4.96 -3.94
C SER A 40 -1.26 3.56 -3.84
N ILE A 41 -1.30 2.72 -4.88
CA ILE A 41 -0.66 1.39 -4.86
C ILE A 41 0.86 1.54 -4.90
N THR A 42 1.37 2.35 -5.83
CA THR A 42 2.80 2.61 -5.92
C THR A 42 3.30 3.34 -4.68
N GLU A 43 2.52 4.27 -4.14
CA GLU A 43 2.82 4.98 -2.91
C GLU A 43 2.79 4.05 -1.69
N SER A 44 1.85 3.11 -1.61
CA SER A 44 1.81 2.10 -0.55
C SER A 44 3.07 1.22 -0.59
N LYS A 45 3.48 0.76 -1.78
CA LYS A 45 4.74 0.03 -1.95
C LYS A 45 5.96 0.89 -1.61
N HIS A 46 5.98 2.17 -2.00
CA HIS A 46 7.04 3.11 -1.70
C HIS A 46 7.14 3.41 -0.19
N ILE A 47 6.01 3.49 0.52
CA ILE A 47 6.00 3.60 1.99
C ILE A 47 6.72 2.39 2.61
N CYS A 48 6.37 1.18 2.20
CA CYS A 48 6.94 -0.04 2.77
C CYS A 48 8.41 -0.25 2.39
N ALA A 49 8.79 -0.02 1.12
CA ALA A 49 10.13 -0.30 0.62
C ALA A 49 11.13 0.84 0.84
N VAL A 50 10.65 2.07 1.05
CA VAL A 50 11.52 3.26 1.12
C VAL A 50 11.27 4.06 2.40
N LYS A 51 10.05 4.60 2.62
CA LYS A 51 9.82 5.51 3.75
C LYS A 51 10.02 4.84 5.11
N ASN A 52 9.49 3.63 5.28
CA ASN A 52 9.63 2.88 6.52
C ASN A 52 11.10 2.49 6.76
N PRO A 53 11.83 1.85 5.82
CA PRO A 53 13.25 1.55 5.99
C PRO A 53 14.11 2.78 6.25
N TRP A 54 13.85 3.89 5.56
CA TRP A 54 14.54 5.16 5.80
C TRP A 54 14.40 5.63 7.25
N ARG A 55 13.17 5.61 7.80
CA ARG A 55 12.90 5.99 9.20
C ARG A 55 13.54 5.07 10.24
N HIS A 56 13.84 3.82 9.88
CA HIS A 56 14.50 2.84 10.76
C HIS A 56 16.02 2.81 10.60
N SER A 57 16.55 3.43 9.55
CA SER A 57 18.00 3.52 9.33
C SER A 57 18.64 4.50 10.31
N ASN A 58 19.95 4.41 10.50
CA ASN A 58 20.71 5.42 11.24
C ASN A 58 21.05 6.67 10.38
N HIS A 59 20.49 6.77 9.17
CA HIS A 59 20.73 7.82 8.18
C HIS A 59 22.17 7.96 7.64
N PHE A 60 23.12 7.14 8.07
CA PHE A 60 24.49 7.08 7.54
C PHE A 60 24.62 5.91 6.57
N GLU A 61 24.95 6.17 5.30
CA GLU A 61 24.99 5.12 4.27
C GLU A 61 23.69 4.28 4.25
N ALA A 62 22.54 4.99 4.35
CA ALA A 62 21.24 4.38 4.60
C ALA A 62 20.76 3.47 3.46
N SER A 63 21.20 3.69 2.22
CA SER A 63 20.79 2.89 1.05
C SER A 63 21.08 1.39 1.24
N GLY A 64 22.27 1.04 1.71
CA GLY A 64 22.65 -0.35 2.00
C GLY A 64 21.80 -0.95 3.12
N GLN A 65 21.54 -0.17 4.18
CA GLN A 65 20.71 -0.61 5.30
C GLN A 65 19.25 -0.85 4.87
N MET A 66 18.70 0.03 4.02
CA MET A 66 17.36 -0.08 3.49
C MET A 66 17.23 -1.33 2.61
N LEU A 67 18.22 -1.62 1.75
CA LEU A 67 18.26 -2.83 0.93
C LEU A 67 18.29 -4.10 1.78
N LEU A 68 19.16 -4.14 2.79
CA LEU A 68 19.24 -5.29 3.72
C LEU A 68 17.93 -5.49 4.49
N THR A 69 17.28 -4.40 4.90
CA THR A 69 15.99 -4.44 5.59
C THR A 69 14.90 -5.03 4.70
N ASN A 70 14.79 -4.54 3.46
CA ASN A 70 13.84 -5.06 2.48
C ASN A 70 14.09 -6.55 2.18
N GLN A 71 15.35 -6.94 1.97
CA GLN A 71 15.71 -8.35 1.76
C GLN A 71 15.30 -9.23 2.96
N ARG A 72 15.46 -8.75 4.19
CA ARG A 72 15.03 -9.49 5.38
C ARG A 72 13.52 -9.63 5.46
N LEU A 73 12.77 -8.56 5.15
CA LEU A 73 11.32 -8.58 5.12
C LEU A 73 10.80 -9.56 4.06
N ASP A 74 11.38 -9.55 2.86
CA ASP A 74 11.00 -10.48 1.79
C ASP A 74 11.20 -11.94 2.19
N LYS A 75 12.32 -12.26 2.86
CA LYS A 75 12.58 -13.60 3.39
C LYS A 75 11.57 -14.02 4.46
N LEU A 76 11.19 -13.11 5.35
CA LEU A 76 10.18 -13.38 6.38
C LEU A 76 8.80 -13.63 5.77
N ILE A 77 8.40 -12.81 4.80
CA ILE A 77 7.13 -12.99 4.07
C ILE A 77 7.14 -14.32 3.32
N TYR A 78 8.23 -14.64 2.62
CA TYR A 78 8.38 -15.92 1.93
C TYR A 78 8.24 -17.10 2.90
N PHE A 79 8.89 -17.04 4.06
CA PHE A 79 8.78 -18.06 5.09
C PHE A 79 7.35 -18.19 5.63
N GLN A 80 6.69 -17.07 5.93
CA GLN A 80 5.29 -17.09 6.41
C GLN A 80 4.34 -17.69 5.37
N VAL A 81 4.46 -17.30 4.11
CA VAL A 81 3.61 -17.80 3.02
C VAL A 81 3.87 -19.28 2.75
N THR A 82 5.14 -19.71 2.74
CA THR A 82 5.48 -21.12 2.54
C THR A 82 4.99 -21.99 3.69
N HIS A 83 5.22 -21.57 4.94
CA HIS A 83 4.79 -22.33 6.12
C HIS A 83 3.26 -22.31 6.30
N ALA A 84 2.58 -21.23 5.96
CA ALA A 84 1.10 -21.18 5.94
C ALA A 84 0.51 -21.97 4.77
N GLY A 85 1.16 -21.95 3.60
CA GLY A 85 0.74 -22.71 2.42
C GLY A 85 1.00 -24.22 2.53
N MET A 86 1.94 -24.65 3.37
CA MET A 86 2.22 -26.07 3.63
C MET A 86 1.03 -26.79 4.29
N LEU A 87 0.19 -26.07 5.06
CA LEU A 87 -1.04 -26.62 5.66
C LEU A 87 -2.18 -26.86 4.65
N ILE A 88 -2.11 -26.31 3.43
CA ILE A 88 -3.17 -26.45 2.42
C ILE A 88 -2.87 -27.59 1.43
N LYS A 89 -1.59 -27.99 1.28
CA LYS A 89 -1.20 -29.07 0.35
C LYS A 89 -1.42 -30.49 0.88
N GLU A 90 -1.59 -30.69 2.18
CA GLU A 90 -1.80 -32.02 2.76
C GLU A 90 -3.26 -32.52 2.73
N LYS A 91 -4.24 -31.68 2.37
CA LYS A 91 -5.66 -32.08 2.29
C LYS A 91 -6.21 -32.26 0.87
N LYS A 92 -5.34 -32.45 -0.12
CA LYS A 92 -5.76 -32.70 -1.51
C LYS A 92 -4.93 -33.79 -2.18
N ILE A 93 -4.87 -34.94 -1.51
CA ILE A 93 -4.60 -36.24 -2.15
C ILE A 93 -5.66 -37.18 -1.56
N PHE A 94 -6.41 -37.83 -2.47
CA PHE A 94 -7.73 -38.49 -2.34
C PHE A 94 -8.92 -37.57 -2.62
#